data_AF-A0A146FDK7-F1
#
_entry.id   AF-A0A146FDK7-F1
#
_cell.length_a   1.000
_cell.length_b   1.000
_cell.length_c   1.000
_cell.angle_alpha   90.00
_cell.angle_beta   90.00
_cell.angle_gamma   90.00
#
_symmetry.space_group_name_H-M   'P 1'
#
loop_
_entity.id
_entity.type
_entity.pdbx_description
1 polymer ?
#
loop_
_entity_poly.entity_id
_entity_poly.type
_entity_poly.pdbx_seq_one_letter_code
_entity_poly.pdbx_strand_id
1 'polypeptide(L)'
;MRLIQASFISSYLTDDDDLFADQEQESSHLLVFSANDETSLKATVQRLQMHLVRPEVRVSLPDLADTLSERRTRHFHRAYLVSNTPTVDQHALIYGKPRSNVPKVGFIFTGQGSQWPQMGKALVDTFPSSQRLLRHLDAVLQALPHPPQWSLYDELTCPRSSDHVRQPELSQPLVTALQLLITDLLSTWCVQPASVVGHSSGEIAAFVAAGLLEPEDAIQIAYYRGEAAVDLQDDLRPKLGMMAAGLSDTSPLLQQILQRHSGAVALACINSPQSVTLSGHVSALETVDLPYHSPFMADIAAHYKSLLDARGPDSSSPASPRRRGAKLFSSVTGCEMQGSVDNAYWEANMRLPVRFSEAVKAMLTDADPVDFLIERGPGWSRQADPQALSSNGAGIDYHAPCRRNAFEPTALFDVAGRLFLADGPININQVNATARAKSARDSKPAVLVDLPNYMWNHATKYWWESQASRDWRFRRYPNHDLLSGKVLGTPWTAPVWKKLLRLPELTWLLDHRIGGQVLFPAAGYIAMAVEAAFRMGQLRGFIDQNLQVHNVAYRLRNVTFMKAMVLEEGTDQRIMLTLTPEDERADS
;
A
#
# COMPACT_ATOMS: atom_id res chain seq x y z
N MET A 1 -10.17 9.90 36.23
CA MET A 1 -9.10 8.90 36.08
C MET A 1 -9.19 8.30 34.69
N ARG A 2 -8.28 8.66 33.77
CA ARG A 2 -8.22 8.05 32.43
C ARG A 2 -7.60 6.67 32.58
N LEU A 3 -8.32 5.64 32.14
CA LEU A 3 -7.85 4.26 32.01
C LEU A 3 -6.66 4.21 31.04
N ILE A 4 -5.44 4.25 31.56
CA ILE A 4 -4.22 3.93 30.83
C ILE A 4 -3.93 2.46 31.11
N GLN A 5 -4.28 1.57 30.18
CA GLN A 5 -3.63 0.27 30.01
C GLN A 5 -3.70 -0.10 28.52
N ALA A 6 -2.91 0.61 27.70
CA ALA A 6 -2.29 -0.06 26.57
C ALA A 6 -1.05 -0.73 27.18
N SER A 7 -1.06 -2.07 27.28
CA SER A 7 0.08 -2.83 27.79
C SER A 7 1.27 -2.56 26.88
N PHE A 8 2.36 -2.03 27.44
CA PHE A 8 3.64 -1.91 26.75
C PHE A 8 4.44 -3.16 27.07
N ILE A 9 5.03 -3.79 26.05
CA ILE A 9 5.84 -5.01 26.20
C ILE A 9 7.17 -4.85 25.47
N SER A 10 8.20 -5.54 25.97
CA SER A 10 9.47 -5.69 25.26
C SER A 10 9.37 -6.90 24.33
N SER A 11 10.02 -6.81 23.18
CA SER A 11 10.27 -7.92 22.28
C SER A 11 11.36 -8.89 22.78
N TYR A 12 12.15 -8.51 23.79
CA TYR A 12 13.18 -9.37 24.36
C TYR A 12 12.62 -10.28 25.44
N LEU A 13 13.08 -11.54 25.44
CA LEU A 13 12.84 -12.48 26.53
C LEU A 13 13.45 -11.97 27.84
N THR A 14 12.69 -12.10 28.92
CA THR A 14 13.15 -11.99 30.29
C THR A 14 13.43 -13.39 30.86
N ASP A 15 14.28 -13.49 31.88
CA ASP A 15 14.66 -14.79 32.49
C ASP A 15 13.45 -15.57 33.07
N ASP A 16 12.30 -14.90 33.26
CA ASP A 16 11.05 -15.46 33.79
C ASP A 16 10.03 -15.87 32.70
N ASP A 17 10.35 -15.71 31.41
CA ASP A 17 9.40 -16.02 30.32
C ASP A 17 9.32 -17.54 30.05
N ASP A 18 8.12 -18.10 30.26
CA ASP A 18 7.79 -19.49 29.97
C ASP A 18 8.17 -19.84 28.52
N LEU A 19 9.18 -20.70 28.38
CA LEU A 19 9.75 -21.12 27.10
C LEU A 19 8.74 -21.85 26.18
N PHE A 20 7.58 -22.23 26.73
CA PHE A 20 6.54 -23.09 26.14
C PHE A 20 5.20 -22.39 25.89
N ALA A 21 5.19 -21.10 25.53
CA ALA A 21 3.97 -20.51 24.97
C ALA A 21 3.58 -21.29 23.70
N ASP A 22 2.46 -22.01 23.77
CA ASP A 22 1.93 -22.83 22.68
C ASP A 22 1.92 -22.03 21.37
N GLN A 23 2.48 -22.63 20.31
CA GLN A 23 2.35 -22.09 18.95
C GLN A 23 0.88 -22.23 18.53
N GLU A 24 0.05 -21.28 18.97
CA GLU A 24 -1.32 -21.16 18.49
C GLU A 24 -1.27 -20.99 16.98
N GLN A 25 -2.04 -21.82 16.28
CA GLN A 25 -2.03 -21.92 14.82
C GLN A 25 -2.37 -20.56 14.18
N GLU A 26 -1.34 -19.86 13.71
CA GLU A 26 -1.34 -18.42 13.52
C GLU A 26 -2.24 -17.97 12.35
N SER A 27 -3.21 -17.10 12.63
CA SER A 27 -3.98 -16.40 11.58
C SER A 27 -3.11 -15.42 10.83
N SER A 28 -3.35 -15.25 9.52
CA SER A 28 -2.68 -14.22 8.73
C SER A 28 -2.97 -12.81 9.26
N HIS A 29 -1.94 -11.96 9.24
CA HIS A 29 -1.99 -10.54 9.57
C HIS A 29 -1.34 -9.71 8.46
N LEU A 30 -1.82 -8.48 8.31
CA LEU A 30 -1.25 -7.47 7.44
C LEU A 30 -0.23 -6.62 8.23
N LEU A 31 1.04 -6.78 7.89
CA LEU A 31 2.14 -5.96 8.39
C LEU A 31 2.39 -4.81 7.42
N VAL A 32 2.49 -3.59 7.93
CA VAL A 32 2.66 -2.38 7.12
C VAL A 32 3.96 -1.66 7.49
N PHE A 33 4.60 -1.06 6.49
CA PHE A 33 5.87 -0.37 6.61
C PHE A 33 5.83 0.95 5.85
N SER A 34 6.55 1.97 6.32
CA SER A 34 6.70 3.20 5.56
C SER A 34 7.97 3.97 5.88
N ALA A 35 8.47 4.76 4.92
CA ALA A 35 9.58 5.70 5.08
C ALA A 35 9.47 6.91 4.16
N ASN A 36 10.27 7.95 4.40
CA ASN A 36 10.30 9.15 3.55
C ASN A 36 10.98 8.94 2.18
N ASP A 37 11.82 7.92 2.05
CA ASP A 37 12.48 7.53 0.80
C ASP A 37 12.60 6.00 0.67
N GLU A 38 12.79 5.53 -0.55
CA GLU A 38 12.85 4.10 -0.86
C GLU A 38 14.03 3.39 -0.19
N THR A 39 15.20 4.04 -0.11
CA THR A 39 16.40 3.47 0.52
C THR A 39 16.18 3.28 2.01
N SER A 40 15.63 4.29 2.69
CA SER A 40 15.25 4.23 4.11
C SER A 40 14.18 3.17 4.38
N LEU A 41 13.21 2.97 3.47
CA LEU A 41 12.19 1.92 3.62
C LEU A 41 12.83 0.53 3.63
N LYS A 42 13.64 0.23 2.60
CA LYS A 42 14.36 -1.04 2.48
C LYS A 42 15.28 -1.29 3.67
N ALA A 43 16.03 -0.27 4.10
CA ALA A 43 16.90 -0.36 5.26
C ALA A 43 16.12 -0.60 6.57
N THR A 44 14.98 0.08 6.76
CA THR A 44 14.13 -0.09 7.95
C THR A 44 13.54 -1.50 8.01
N VAL A 45 13.02 -2.00 6.90
CA VAL A 45 12.54 -3.39 6.78
C VAL A 45 13.66 -4.38 7.10
N GLN A 46 14.84 -4.21 6.48
CA GLN A 46 15.98 -5.10 6.71
C GLN A 46 16.42 -5.08 8.18
N ARG A 47 16.43 -3.90 8.81
CA ARG A 47 16.79 -3.75 10.23
C ARG A 47 15.79 -4.46 11.14
N LEU A 48 14.50 -4.39 10.82
CA LEU A 48 13.44 -5.08 11.55
C LEU A 48 13.54 -6.59 11.36
N GLN A 49 13.75 -7.08 10.13
CA GLN A 49 13.97 -8.50 9.89
C GLN A 49 15.15 -9.04 10.70
N MET A 50 16.29 -8.34 10.70
CA MET A 50 17.47 -8.73 11.49
C MET A 50 17.22 -8.66 13.01
N HIS A 51 16.24 -7.89 13.47
CA HIS A 51 15.84 -7.86 14.88
C HIS A 51 14.99 -9.08 15.24
N LEU A 52 14.00 -9.40 14.42
CA LEU A 52 13.04 -10.49 14.66
C LEU A 52 13.67 -11.90 14.55
N VAL A 53 14.79 -12.05 13.84
CA VAL A 53 15.51 -13.34 13.70
C VAL A 53 16.41 -13.63 14.92
N ARG A 54 16.60 -12.67 15.83
CA ARG A 54 17.47 -12.86 17.00
C ARG A 54 16.85 -13.89 17.97
N PRO A 55 17.62 -14.86 18.48
CA PRO A 55 17.09 -15.87 19.41
C PRO A 55 16.50 -15.29 20.69
N GLU A 56 17.00 -14.13 21.13
CA GLU A 56 16.54 -13.45 22.34
C GLU A 56 15.23 -12.67 22.13
N VAL A 57 14.75 -12.58 20.89
CA VAL A 57 13.57 -11.81 20.52
C VAL A 57 12.38 -12.76 20.31
N ARG A 58 11.31 -12.57 21.07
CA ARG A 58 10.01 -13.21 20.84
C ARG A 58 8.92 -12.16 20.76
N VAL A 59 8.15 -12.22 19.69
CA VAL A 59 7.10 -11.26 19.40
C VAL A 59 5.85 -11.99 18.95
N SER A 60 4.71 -11.61 19.53
CA SER A 60 3.40 -12.01 19.05
C SER A 60 3.06 -11.26 17.74
N LEU A 61 2.60 -11.99 16.72
CA LEU A 61 2.23 -11.39 15.43
C LEU A 61 1.14 -10.29 15.54
N PRO A 62 0.06 -10.46 16.32
CA PRO A 62 -0.89 -9.38 16.60
C PRO A 62 -0.26 -8.10 17.16
N ASP A 63 0.67 -8.22 18.11
CA ASP A 63 1.35 -7.08 18.75
C ASP A 63 2.27 -6.36 17.75
N LEU A 64 2.97 -7.13 16.90
CA LEU A 64 3.78 -6.60 15.81
C LEU A 64 2.92 -5.84 14.81
N ALA A 65 1.79 -6.41 14.41
CA ALA A 65 0.89 -5.81 13.44
C ALA A 65 0.27 -4.49 13.97
N ASP A 66 -0.23 -4.47 15.21
CA ASP A 66 -0.78 -3.26 15.84
C ASP A 66 0.29 -2.18 16.03
N THR A 67 1.48 -2.56 16.48
CA THR A 67 2.58 -1.61 16.67
C THR A 67 2.98 -0.97 15.34
N LEU A 68 3.12 -1.77 14.28
CA LEU A 68 3.49 -1.26 12.95
C LEU A 68 2.40 -0.41 12.30
N SER A 69 1.11 -0.71 12.53
CA SER A 69 0.01 0.00 11.85
C SER A 69 -0.52 1.22 12.59
N GLU A 70 -0.60 1.16 13.93
CA GLU A 70 -1.24 2.17 14.79
C GLU A 70 -0.25 2.98 15.64
N ARG A 71 0.97 2.47 15.85
CA ARG A 71 1.98 3.10 16.74
C ARG A 71 3.20 3.66 16.00
N ARG A 72 3.23 3.53 14.67
CA ARG A 72 4.25 4.12 13.80
C ARG A 72 3.64 5.17 12.87
N THR A 73 4.45 6.18 12.55
CA THR A 73 4.09 7.20 11.57
C THR A 73 3.96 6.58 10.17
N ARG A 74 2.96 7.02 9.40
CA ARG A 74 2.76 6.64 8.00
C ARG A 74 3.44 7.66 7.09
N HIS A 75 4.46 7.22 6.36
CA HIS A 75 5.24 8.02 5.43
C HIS A 75 4.85 7.77 3.97
N PHE A 76 5.54 8.47 3.05
CA PHE A 76 5.25 8.47 1.62
C PHE A 76 5.62 7.16 0.92
N HIS A 77 6.83 6.62 1.09
CA HIS A 77 7.14 5.29 0.56
C HIS A 77 6.55 4.24 1.48
N ARG A 78 5.78 3.30 0.94
CA ARG A 78 5.04 2.29 1.72
C ARG A 78 5.37 0.89 1.24
N ALA A 79 5.27 -0.08 2.14
CA ALA A 79 5.27 -1.49 1.81
C ALA A 79 4.31 -2.24 2.73
N TYR A 80 3.85 -3.40 2.30
CA TYR A 80 3.13 -4.32 3.17
C TYR A 80 3.54 -5.77 2.93
N LEU A 81 3.29 -6.60 3.94
CA LEU A 81 3.48 -8.04 3.93
C LEU A 81 2.25 -8.70 4.56
N VAL A 82 1.70 -9.71 3.89
CA VAL A 82 0.73 -10.62 4.51
C VAL A 82 1.52 -11.79 5.07
N SER A 83 1.51 -11.95 6.40
CA SER A 83 2.28 -13.01 7.07
C SER A 83 1.39 -13.76 8.03
N ASN A 84 1.63 -15.06 8.18
CA ASN A 84 1.10 -15.86 9.28
C ASN A 84 2.11 -15.99 10.42
N THR A 85 3.39 -15.65 10.25
CA THR A 85 4.40 -15.70 11.32
C THR A 85 4.92 -14.30 11.66
N PRO A 86 5.48 -14.07 12.87
CA PRO A 86 6.13 -12.80 13.24
C PRO A 86 7.48 -12.57 12.52
N THR A 87 7.68 -13.18 11.35
CA THR A 87 8.88 -13.00 10.51
C THR A 87 8.58 -12.06 9.35
N VAL A 88 9.62 -11.39 8.84
CA VAL A 88 9.52 -10.49 7.69
C VAL A 88 10.37 -11.05 6.55
N ASP A 89 9.70 -11.53 5.50
CA ASP A 89 10.36 -11.91 4.24
C ASP A 89 10.42 -10.70 3.29
N GLN A 90 11.63 -10.28 2.93
CA GLN A 90 11.84 -9.16 2.03
C GLN A 90 11.36 -9.42 0.60
N HIS A 91 11.35 -10.68 0.17
CA HIS A 91 10.96 -11.06 -1.19
C HIS A 91 9.44 -11.07 -1.38
N ALA A 92 8.69 -11.25 -0.29
CA ALA A 92 7.23 -11.21 -0.27
C ALA A 92 6.65 -9.79 -0.07
N LEU A 93 7.49 -8.78 0.17
CA LEU A 93 7.03 -7.40 0.35
C LEU A 93 6.55 -6.79 -0.95
N ILE A 94 5.39 -6.14 -0.87
CA ILE A 94 4.83 -5.36 -1.96
C ILE A 94 5.03 -3.89 -1.64
N TYR A 95 5.77 -3.21 -2.51
CA TYR A 95 6.13 -1.79 -2.37
C TYR A 95 5.18 -0.91 -3.17
N GLY A 96 4.96 0.30 -2.68
CA GLY A 96 4.17 1.30 -3.36
C GLY A 96 4.36 2.69 -2.78
N LYS A 97 3.61 3.63 -3.33
CA LYS A 97 3.54 5.01 -2.88
C LYS A 97 2.11 5.52 -3.04
N PRO A 98 1.66 6.43 -2.17
CA PRO A 98 0.34 7.00 -2.28
C PRO A 98 0.24 7.77 -3.60
N ARG A 99 -0.95 7.72 -4.19
CA ARG A 99 -1.28 8.52 -5.38
C ARG A 99 -1.57 9.96 -4.94
N SER A 100 -1.58 10.90 -5.89
CA SER A 100 -1.90 12.31 -5.58
C SER A 100 -3.32 12.49 -5.05
N ASN A 101 -4.23 11.60 -5.43
CA ASN A 101 -5.62 11.59 -4.99
C ASN A 101 -5.91 10.29 -4.22
N VAL A 102 -6.78 10.39 -3.22
CA VAL A 102 -7.32 9.21 -2.52
C VAL A 102 -8.10 8.36 -3.54
N PRO A 103 -7.85 7.05 -3.61
CA PRO A 103 -8.52 6.19 -4.60
C PRO A 103 -10.02 6.13 -4.34
N LYS A 104 -10.78 6.13 -5.43
CA LYS A 104 -12.22 5.93 -5.46
C LYS A 104 -12.52 4.47 -5.72
N VAL A 105 -12.98 3.81 -4.67
CA VAL A 105 -13.23 2.39 -4.68
C VAL A 105 -14.54 2.09 -5.43
N GLY A 106 -14.50 1.17 -6.39
CA GLY A 106 -15.68 0.63 -7.05
C GLY A 106 -15.82 -0.87 -6.79
N PHE A 107 -17.04 -1.36 -6.59
CA PHE A 107 -17.30 -2.81 -6.45
C PHE A 107 -17.92 -3.38 -7.72
N ILE A 108 -17.43 -4.54 -8.13
CA ILE A 108 -17.97 -5.31 -9.25
C ILE A 108 -18.48 -6.64 -8.72
N PHE A 109 -19.77 -6.93 -8.88
CA PHE A 109 -20.39 -8.16 -8.41
C PHE A 109 -20.56 -9.15 -9.56
N THR A 110 -20.01 -10.36 -9.41
CA THR A 110 -20.08 -11.40 -10.44
C THR A 110 -21.42 -12.14 -10.46
N GLY A 111 -21.82 -12.66 -11.61
CA GLY A 111 -22.98 -13.53 -11.72
C GLY A 111 -22.71 -14.99 -11.30
N GLN A 112 -23.70 -15.84 -11.56
CA GLN A 112 -23.62 -17.31 -11.46
C GLN A 112 -22.65 -17.90 -12.50
N GLY A 113 -22.03 -19.05 -12.20
CA GLY A 113 -21.29 -19.88 -13.17
C GLY A 113 -19.88 -20.29 -12.74
N SER A 114 -19.36 -19.71 -11.66
CA SER A 114 -18.00 -19.98 -11.17
C SER A 114 -17.94 -20.47 -9.72
N GLN A 115 -19.09 -20.69 -9.07
CA GLN A 115 -19.16 -21.19 -7.69
C GLN A 115 -18.47 -22.56 -7.53
N TRP A 116 -17.87 -22.76 -6.36
CA TRP A 116 -17.18 -23.98 -5.98
C TRP A 116 -17.57 -24.41 -4.56
N PRO A 117 -17.42 -25.70 -4.20
CA PRO A 117 -17.72 -26.17 -2.86
C PRO A 117 -16.93 -25.43 -1.78
N GLN A 118 -17.54 -25.17 -0.62
CA GLN A 118 -16.89 -24.54 0.53
C GLN A 118 -16.37 -23.10 0.30
N MET A 119 -16.90 -22.38 -0.70
CA MET A 119 -16.41 -21.04 -1.05
C MET A 119 -16.51 -19.99 0.07
N GLY A 120 -17.38 -20.17 1.06
CA GLY A 120 -17.45 -19.28 2.24
C GLY A 120 -16.70 -19.79 3.46
N LYS A 121 -16.19 -21.03 3.46
CA LYS A 121 -15.60 -21.67 4.65
C LYS A 121 -14.46 -20.84 5.24
N ALA A 122 -13.46 -20.51 4.44
CA ALA A 122 -12.28 -19.81 4.93
C ALA A 122 -12.63 -18.40 5.47
N LEU A 123 -13.62 -17.74 4.89
CA LEU A 123 -14.10 -16.43 5.34
C LEU A 123 -14.77 -16.52 6.71
N VAL A 124 -15.67 -17.49 6.87
CA VAL A 124 -16.41 -17.75 8.12
C VAL A 124 -15.46 -18.20 9.25
N ASP A 125 -14.48 -19.05 8.94
CA ASP A 125 -13.50 -19.53 9.91
C ASP A 125 -12.52 -18.44 10.37
N THR A 126 -12.26 -17.43 9.51
CA THR A 126 -11.27 -16.37 9.77
C THR A 126 -11.90 -15.14 10.39
N PHE A 127 -13.11 -14.75 9.97
CA PHE A 127 -13.73 -13.47 10.32
C PHE A 127 -15.06 -13.65 11.07
N PRO A 128 -15.14 -13.24 12.35
CA PRO A 128 -16.37 -13.39 13.15
C PRO A 128 -17.57 -12.60 12.60
N SER A 129 -17.34 -11.47 11.93
CA SER A 129 -18.42 -10.71 11.27
C SER A 129 -19.10 -11.53 10.19
N SER A 130 -18.32 -12.17 9.32
CA SER A 130 -18.83 -13.04 8.26
C SER A 130 -19.58 -14.24 8.82
N GLN A 131 -19.09 -14.86 9.90
CA GLN A 131 -19.84 -15.94 10.56
C GLN A 131 -21.20 -15.48 11.10
N ARG A 132 -21.25 -14.32 11.77
CA ARG A 132 -22.51 -13.78 12.30
C ARG A 132 -23.50 -13.45 11.19
N LEU A 133 -23.03 -12.81 10.12
CA LEU A 133 -23.88 -12.47 8.99
C LEU A 133 -24.40 -13.72 8.28
N LEU A 134 -23.57 -14.75 8.07
CA LEU A 134 -24.03 -15.98 7.40
C LEU A 134 -25.11 -16.69 8.21
N ARG A 135 -24.95 -16.80 9.54
CA ARG A 135 -25.97 -17.37 10.43
C ARG A 135 -27.28 -16.57 10.41
N HIS A 136 -27.16 -15.25 10.34
CA HIS A 136 -28.32 -14.37 10.24
C HIS A 136 -29.07 -14.59 8.92
N LEU A 137 -28.37 -14.61 7.79
CA LEU A 137 -28.96 -14.87 6.47
C LEU A 137 -29.58 -16.28 6.39
N ASP A 138 -28.95 -17.28 7.00
CA ASP A 138 -29.52 -18.63 7.11
C ASP A 138 -30.83 -18.62 7.91
N ALA A 139 -30.86 -17.96 9.07
CA ALA A 139 -32.07 -17.83 9.87
C ALA A 139 -33.20 -17.09 9.13
N VAL A 140 -32.86 -16.10 8.30
CA VAL A 140 -33.82 -15.37 7.45
C VAL A 140 -34.47 -16.31 6.43
N LEU A 141 -33.70 -17.19 5.77
CA LEU A 141 -34.26 -18.17 4.85
C LEU A 141 -35.09 -19.23 5.57
N GLN A 142 -34.65 -19.69 6.75
CA GLN A 142 -35.38 -20.66 7.56
C GLN A 142 -36.69 -20.11 8.15
N ALA A 143 -36.85 -18.80 8.18
CA ALA A 143 -38.08 -18.13 8.64
C ALA A 143 -39.12 -17.88 7.53
N LEU A 144 -38.82 -18.25 6.28
CA LEU A 144 -39.76 -18.10 5.16
C LEU A 144 -40.99 -19.01 5.34
N PRO A 145 -42.15 -18.67 4.72
CA PRO A 145 -43.34 -19.53 4.75
C PRO A 145 -43.09 -20.94 4.18
N HIS A 146 -42.22 -21.02 3.17
CA HIS A 146 -41.74 -22.27 2.57
C HIS A 146 -40.20 -22.27 2.65
N PRO A 147 -39.62 -22.69 3.78
CA PRO A 147 -38.18 -22.63 3.97
C PRO A 147 -37.48 -23.74 3.16
N PRO A 148 -36.23 -23.50 2.70
CA PRO A 148 -35.43 -24.55 2.08
C PRO A 148 -35.16 -25.70 3.05
N GLN A 149 -35.13 -26.93 2.53
CA GLN A 149 -34.73 -28.12 3.31
C GLN A 149 -33.23 -28.14 3.64
N TRP A 150 -32.45 -27.24 3.05
CA TRP A 150 -31.01 -27.10 3.23
C TRP A 150 -30.69 -25.84 4.05
N SER A 151 -29.54 -25.85 4.74
CA SER A 151 -29.01 -24.68 5.44
C SER A 151 -28.01 -23.94 4.54
N LEU A 152 -28.20 -22.63 4.37
CA LEU A 152 -27.28 -21.75 3.66
C LEU A 152 -25.88 -21.81 4.29
N TYR A 153 -25.83 -21.92 5.62
CA TYR A 153 -24.57 -22.03 6.35
C TYR A 153 -23.82 -23.32 5.95
N ASP A 154 -24.50 -24.45 5.97
CA ASP A 154 -23.90 -25.74 5.66
C ASP A 154 -23.53 -25.86 4.18
N GLU A 155 -24.40 -25.42 3.26
CA GLU A 155 -24.13 -25.47 1.83
C GLU A 155 -22.94 -24.59 1.41
N LEU A 156 -22.68 -23.50 2.13
CA LEU A 156 -21.55 -22.61 1.85
C LEU A 156 -20.22 -23.05 2.49
N THR A 157 -20.26 -23.88 3.54
CA THR A 157 -19.08 -24.20 4.37
C THR A 157 -18.69 -25.68 4.40
N CYS A 158 -19.65 -26.60 4.24
CA CYS A 158 -19.41 -28.04 4.28
C CYS A 158 -18.99 -28.59 2.90
N PRO A 159 -18.25 -29.72 2.85
CA PRO A 159 -17.91 -30.37 1.61
C PRO A 159 -19.18 -30.78 0.83
N ARG A 160 -19.19 -30.48 -0.48
CA ARG A 160 -20.23 -30.81 -1.45
C ARG A 160 -19.60 -31.16 -2.80
N SER A 161 -20.37 -31.78 -3.70
CA SER A 161 -19.92 -31.94 -5.08
C SER A 161 -20.08 -30.61 -5.85
N SER A 162 -19.26 -30.42 -6.87
CA SER A 162 -19.36 -29.23 -7.73
C SER A 162 -20.70 -29.17 -8.48
N ASP A 163 -21.31 -30.31 -8.79
CA ASP A 163 -22.63 -30.36 -9.44
C ASP A 163 -23.76 -29.97 -8.49
N HIS A 164 -23.64 -30.34 -7.21
CA HIS A 164 -24.59 -29.96 -6.17
C HIS A 164 -24.67 -28.44 -6.02
N VAL A 165 -23.53 -27.76 -5.83
CA VAL A 165 -23.51 -26.29 -5.72
C VAL A 165 -23.84 -25.56 -7.04
N ARG A 166 -23.96 -26.29 -8.16
CA ARG A 166 -24.38 -25.76 -9.46
C ARG A 166 -25.89 -25.78 -9.69
N GLN A 167 -26.64 -26.45 -8.84
CA GLN A 167 -28.10 -26.45 -8.89
C GLN A 167 -28.62 -25.00 -8.75
N PRO A 168 -29.55 -24.54 -9.61
CA PRO A 168 -30.04 -23.15 -9.61
C PRO A 168 -30.52 -22.62 -8.24
N GLU A 169 -31.27 -23.44 -7.51
CA GLU A 169 -31.81 -23.20 -6.18
C GLU A 169 -30.74 -23.01 -5.10
N LEU A 170 -29.53 -23.53 -5.32
CA LEU A 170 -28.39 -23.37 -4.42
C LEU A 170 -27.44 -22.27 -4.90
N SER A 171 -27.04 -22.33 -6.17
CA SER A 171 -26.01 -21.48 -6.74
C SER A 171 -26.30 -19.99 -6.59
N GLN A 172 -27.55 -19.56 -6.81
CA GLN A 172 -27.93 -18.16 -6.70
C GLN A 172 -27.82 -17.63 -5.25
N PRO A 173 -28.53 -18.21 -4.26
CA PRO A 173 -28.41 -17.73 -2.88
C PRO A 173 -27.00 -17.91 -2.30
N LEU A 174 -26.27 -18.96 -2.68
CA LEU A 174 -24.89 -19.15 -2.21
C LEU A 174 -23.93 -18.06 -2.71
N VAL A 175 -24.01 -17.69 -4.00
CA VAL A 175 -23.17 -16.63 -4.57
C VAL A 175 -23.53 -15.28 -3.96
N THR A 176 -24.82 -14.97 -3.83
CA THR A 176 -25.29 -13.74 -3.17
C THR A 176 -24.81 -13.69 -1.72
N ALA A 177 -24.96 -14.77 -0.95
CA ALA A 177 -24.47 -14.83 0.42
C ALA A 177 -22.97 -14.53 0.49
N LEU A 178 -22.14 -15.20 -0.31
CA LEU A 178 -20.69 -14.94 -0.34
C LEU A 178 -20.38 -13.46 -0.63
N GLN A 179 -21.05 -12.86 -1.62
CA GLN A 179 -20.87 -11.45 -1.98
C GLN A 179 -21.24 -10.51 -0.82
N LEU A 180 -22.34 -10.80 -0.12
CA LEU A 180 -22.78 -10.03 1.06
C LEU A 180 -21.78 -10.15 2.21
N LEU A 181 -21.30 -11.36 2.51
CA LEU A 181 -20.29 -11.60 3.57
C LEU A 181 -19.02 -10.79 3.34
N ILE A 182 -18.58 -10.77 2.10
CA ILE A 182 -17.38 -10.07 1.69
C ILE A 182 -17.59 -8.54 1.72
N THR A 183 -18.75 -8.07 1.27
CA THR A 183 -19.11 -6.65 1.28
C THR A 183 -19.22 -6.12 2.71
N ASP A 184 -19.84 -6.89 3.60
CA ASP A 184 -19.90 -6.56 5.03
C ASP A 184 -18.51 -6.53 5.66
N LEU A 185 -17.65 -7.51 5.36
CA LEU A 185 -16.27 -7.52 5.85
C LEU A 185 -15.50 -6.27 5.42
N LEU A 186 -15.52 -5.92 4.14
CA LEU A 186 -14.89 -4.69 3.64
C LEU A 186 -15.43 -3.44 4.34
N SER A 187 -16.74 -3.40 4.60
CA SER A 187 -17.38 -2.33 5.35
C SER A 187 -16.84 -2.23 6.78
N THR A 188 -16.61 -3.36 7.47
CA THR A 188 -15.95 -3.37 8.78
C THR A 188 -14.51 -2.83 8.74
N TRP A 189 -13.83 -2.92 7.60
CA TRP A 189 -12.51 -2.35 7.37
C TRP A 189 -12.53 -0.88 6.94
N CYS A 190 -13.72 -0.24 6.98
CA CYS A 190 -13.96 1.12 6.50
C CYS A 190 -13.81 1.30 4.97
N VAL A 191 -13.82 0.21 4.21
CA VAL A 191 -13.82 0.25 2.73
C VAL A 191 -15.26 0.32 2.25
N GLN A 192 -15.68 1.49 1.77
CA GLN A 192 -17.00 1.71 1.16
C GLN A 192 -16.83 2.01 -0.33
N PRO A 193 -17.71 1.50 -1.20
CA PRO A 193 -17.69 1.83 -2.61
C PRO A 193 -18.23 3.25 -2.85
N ALA A 194 -17.64 3.96 -3.82
CA ALA A 194 -18.23 5.16 -4.42
C ALA A 194 -19.24 4.79 -5.51
N SER A 195 -18.96 3.70 -6.24
CA SER A 195 -19.81 3.16 -7.30
C SER A 195 -19.85 1.64 -7.27
N VAL A 196 -20.96 1.05 -7.70
CA VAL A 196 -21.14 -0.40 -7.77
C VAL A 196 -21.79 -0.80 -9.08
N VAL A 197 -21.44 -1.98 -9.56
CA VAL A 197 -22.04 -2.62 -10.74
C VAL A 197 -22.13 -4.11 -10.50
N GLY A 198 -23.25 -4.72 -10.90
CA GLY A 198 -23.43 -6.17 -10.85
C GLY A 198 -23.58 -6.77 -12.24
N HIS A 199 -23.22 -8.05 -12.38
CA HIS A 199 -23.54 -8.84 -13.57
C HIS A 199 -24.63 -9.83 -13.21
N SER A 200 -25.76 -9.79 -13.93
CA SER A 200 -26.84 -10.77 -13.73
C SER A 200 -27.30 -10.80 -12.26
N SER A 201 -27.24 -11.97 -11.60
CA SER A 201 -27.57 -12.17 -10.18
C SER A 201 -26.64 -11.45 -9.21
N GLY A 202 -25.43 -11.09 -9.62
CA GLY A 202 -24.54 -10.24 -8.82
C GLY A 202 -25.14 -8.86 -8.54
N GLU A 203 -26.09 -8.43 -9.35
CA GLU A 203 -26.81 -7.17 -9.15
C GLU A 203 -27.59 -7.13 -7.83
N ILE A 204 -28.10 -8.28 -7.36
CA ILE A 204 -28.80 -8.37 -6.08
C ILE A 204 -27.91 -7.89 -4.93
N ALA A 205 -26.64 -8.33 -4.89
CA ALA A 205 -25.67 -7.87 -3.90
C ALA A 205 -25.17 -6.44 -4.14
N ALA A 206 -25.13 -5.99 -5.41
CA ALA A 206 -24.79 -4.61 -5.76
C ALA A 206 -25.79 -3.61 -5.17
N PHE A 207 -27.09 -3.93 -5.19
CA PHE A 207 -28.14 -3.10 -4.56
C PHE A 207 -27.92 -2.95 -3.06
N VAL A 208 -27.48 -4.01 -2.37
CA VAL A 208 -27.14 -3.94 -0.94
C VAL A 208 -25.92 -3.05 -0.69
N ALA A 209 -24.89 -3.18 -1.53
CA ALA A 209 -23.69 -2.35 -1.44
C ALA A 209 -23.97 -0.87 -1.74
N ALA A 210 -24.95 -0.57 -2.60
CA ALA A 210 -25.46 0.78 -2.84
C ALA A 210 -26.38 1.30 -1.70
N GLY A 211 -26.74 0.45 -0.73
CA GLY A 211 -27.70 0.83 0.33
C GLY A 211 -29.14 0.97 -0.17
N LEU A 212 -29.48 0.35 -1.29
CA LEU A 212 -30.82 0.37 -1.90
C LEU A 212 -31.65 -0.87 -1.56
N LEU A 213 -31.03 -1.87 -0.93
CA LEU A 213 -31.63 -3.13 -0.52
C LEU A 213 -30.99 -3.62 0.79
N GLU A 214 -31.75 -4.27 1.65
CA GLU A 214 -31.18 -4.89 2.85
C GLU A 214 -30.70 -6.34 2.58
N PRO A 215 -29.68 -6.84 3.31
CA PRO A 215 -29.14 -8.19 3.10
C PRO A 215 -30.17 -9.31 3.21
N GLU A 216 -31.15 -9.13 4.10
CA GLU A 216 -32.27 -10.05 4.33
C GLU A 216 -33.15 -10.15 3.09
N ASP A 217 -33.49 -9.01 2.51
CA ASP A 217 -34.28 -8.94 1.28
C ASP A 217 -33.50 -9.53 0.09
N ALA A 218 -32.21 -9.20 0.00
CA ALA A 218 -31.32 -9.71 -1.04
C ALA A 218 -31.18 -11.24 -1.04
N ILE A 219 -31.04 -11.87 0.13
CA ILE A 219 -30.92 -13.33 0.19
C ILE A 219 -32.24 -14.02 -0.17
N GLN A 220 -33.39 -13.42 0.20
CA GLN A 220 -34.71 -13.92 -0.17
C GLN A 220 -34.97 -13.79 -1.68
N ILE A 221 -34.61 -12.65 -2.28
CA ILE A 221 -34.67 -12.41 -3.73
C ILE A 221 -33.84 -13.45 -4.47
N ALA A 222 -32.61 -13.72 -4.03
CA ALA A 222 -31.75 -14.73 -4.63
C ALA A 222 -32.30 -16.15 -4.47
N TYR A 223 -32.89 -16.47 -3.32
CA TYR A 223 -33.56 -17.75 -3.05
C TYR A 223 -34.74 -17.97 -4.01
N TYR A 224 -35.70 -17.05 -4.06
CA TYR A 224 -36.88 -17.15 -4.93
C TYR A 224 -36.52 -17.19 -6.41
N ARG A 225 -35.43 -16.53 -6.81
CA ARG A 225 -34.93 -16.59 -8.18
C ARG A 225 -34.40 -17.98 -8.55
N GLY A 226 -33.80 -18.69 -7.60
CA GLY A 226 -33.38 -20.08 -7.76
C GLY A 226 -34.57 -21.05 -7.73
N GLU A 227 -35.49 -20.86 -6.78
CA GLU A 227 -36.71 -21.67 -6.62
C GLU A 227 -37.58 -21.63 -7.88
N ALA A 228 -37.87 -20.43 -8.40
CA ALA A 228 -38.65 -20.29 -9.63
C ALA A 228 -38.03 -21.01 -10.83
N ALA A 229 -36.69 -21.04 -10.90
CA ALA A 229 -35.97 -21.71 -11.97
C ALA A 229 -36.11 -23.24 -11.90
N VAL A 230 -36.23 -23.80 -10.68
CA VAL A 230 -36.44 -25.24 -10.45
C VAL A 230 -37.90 -25.63 -10.69
N ASP A 231 -38.84 -24.85 -10.15
CA ASP A 231 -40.28 -25.14 -10.21
C ASP A 231 -40.79 -25.37 -11.64
N LEU A 232 -40.20 -24.65 -12.60
CA LEU A 232 -40.60 -24.67 -14.01
C LEU A 232 -39.50 -25.23 -14.93
N GLN A 233 -38.41 -25.80 -14.38
CA GLN A 233 -37.30 -26.31 -15.19
C GLN A 233 -37.73 -27.45 -16.12
N ASP A 234 -38.59 -28.34 -15.65
CA ASP A 234 -39.05 -29.51 -16.39
C ASP A 234 -40.02 -29.16 -17.53
N ASP A 235 -40.64 -27.98 -17.44
CA ASP A 235 -41.55 -27.42 -18.44
C ASP A 235 -40.81 -26.75 -19.60
N LEU A 236 -39.52 -26.43 -19.43
CA LEU A 236 -38.66 -25.87 -20.48
C LEU A 236 -38.30 -26.95 -21.52
N ARG A 237 -39.18 -27.12 -22.50
CA ARG A 237 -38.92 -27.93 -23.71
C ARG A 237 -38.91 -27.04 -24.95
N PRO A 238 -37.87 -27.13 -25.81
CA PRO A 238 -36.69 -28.00 -25.77
C PRO A 238 -35.65 -27.58 -24.71
N LYS A 239 -34.68 -28.47 -24.41
CA LYS A 239 -33.57 -28.16 -23.49
C LYS A 239 -32.82 -26.91 -23.96
N LEU A 240 -32.45 -26.07 -23.00
CA LEU A 240 -31.81 -24.79 -23.24
C LEU A 240 -30.38 -24.75 -22.66
N GLY A 241 -29.58 -23.82 -23.18
CA GLY A 241 -28.14 -23.70 -22.98
C GLY A 241 -27.66 -22.25 -23.03
N MET A 242 -26.47 -21.98 -22.47
CA MET A 242 -25.74 -20.73 -22.67
C MET A 242 -24.34 -21.00 -23.24
N MET A 243 -23.92 -20.16 -24.19
CA MET A 243 -22.59 -20.22 -24.80
C MET A 243 -21.94 -18.85 -24.83
N ALA A 244 -20.71 -18.75 -24.33
CA ALA A 244 -19.90 -17.56 -24.50
C ALA A 244 -19.31 -17.49 -25.91
N ALA A 245 -19.41 -16.33 -26.56
CA ALA A 245 -18.86 -16.07 -27.88
C ALA A 245 -17.91 -14.87 -27.83
N GLY A 246 -16.71 -15.03 -28.41
CA GLY A 246 -15.72 -13.94 -28.59
C GLY A 246 -16.11 -13.02 -29.74
N LEU A 247 -17.30 -12.41 -29.66
CA LEU A 247 -17.85 -11.51 -30.67
C LEU A 247 -18.24 -10.19 -30.01
N SER A 248 -18.16 -9.11 -30.79
CA SER A 248 -18.79 -7.84 -30.43
C SER A 248 -20.30 -7.92 -30.63
N ASP A 249 -21.04 -7.22 -29.78
CA ASP A 249 -22.48 -6.96 -29.91
C ASP A 249 -22.87 -6.28 -31.24
N THR A 250 -21.93 -5.53 -31.83
CA THR A 250 -22.11 -4.86 -33.14
C THR A 250 -21.60 -5.69 -34.33
N SER A 251 -21.10 -6.91 -34.10
CA SER A 251 -20.54 -7.75 -35.15
C SER A 251 -21.60 -8.17 -36.19
N PRO A 252 -21.34 -8.02 -37.51
CA PRO A 252 -22.23 -8.54 -38.55
C PRO A 252 -22.43 -10.07 -38.44
N LEU A 253 -21.41 -10.79 -37.97
CA LEU A 253 -21.50 -12.24 -37.76
C LEU A 253 -22.49 -12.58 -36.64
N LEU A 254 -22.53 -11.81 -35.55
CA LEU A 254 -23.51 -12.01 -34.49
C LEU A 254 -24.94 -11.80 -35.02
N GLN A 255 -25.14 -10.75 -35.81
CA GLN A 255 -26.44 -10.49 -36.45
C GLN A 255 -26.86 -11.63 -37.38
N GLN A 256 -25.93 -12.18 -38.16
CA GLN A 256 -26.18 -13.36 -39.00
C GLN A 256 -26.55 -14.60 -38.18
N ILE A 257 -25.87 -14.85 -37.05
CA ILE A 257 -26.19 -15.97 -36.14
C ILE A 257 -27.60 -15.82 -35.59
N LEU A 258 -27.94 -14.64 -35.06
CA LEU A 258 -29.26 -14.35 -34.49
C LEU A 258 -30.38 -14.44 -35.54
N GLN A 259 -30.13 -13.99 -36.77
CA GLN A 259 -31.08 -14.11 -37.88
C GLN A 259 -31.26 -15.58 -38.33
N ARG A 260 -30.17 -16.32 -38.48
CA ARG A 260 -30.18 -17.72 -38.92
C ARG A 260 -30.85 -18.65 -37.90
N HIS A 261 -30.72 -18.33 -36.61
CA HIS A 261 -31.29 -19.09 -35.50
C HIS A 261 -32.41 -18.32 -34.79
N SER A 262 -33.16 -17.50 -35.53
CA SER A 262 -34.25 -16.70 -35.00
C SER A 262 -35.27 -17.57 -34.23
N GLY A 263 -35.59 -17.16 -33.00
CA GLY A 263 -36.47 -17.90 -32.09
C GLY A 263 -35.83 -19.09 -31.38
N ALA A 264 -34.59 -19.47 -31.72
CA ALA A 264 -33.85 -20.55 -31.07
C ALA A 264 -32.62 -20.05 -30.30
N VAL A 265 -32.07 -18.88 -30.63
CA VAL A 265 -30.93 -18.24 -29.97
C VAL A 265 -31.21 -16.76 -29.75
N ALA A 266 -30.86 -16.26 -28.57
CA ALA A 266 -30.94 -14.86 -28.16
C ALA A 266 -29.59 -14.38 -27.60
N LEU A 267 -29.39 -13.05 -27.63
CA LEU A 267 -28.28 -12.41 -26.94
C LEU A 267 -28.61 -12.28 -25.45
N ALA A 268 -27.85 -12.95 -24.59
CA ALA A 268 -28.05 -12.94 -23.14
C ALA A 268 -27.19 -11.92 -22.41
N CYS A 269 -25.91 -11.80 -22.76
CA CYS A 269 -24.99 -10.90 -22.06
C CYS A 269 -24.07 -10.18 -23.03
N ILE A 270 -23.81 -8.91 -22.77
CA ILE A 270 -22.74 -8.11 -23.37
C ILE A 270 -21.69 -7.91 -22.28
N ASN A 271 -20.71 -8.81 -22.24
CA ASN A 271 -19.71 -8.91 -21.16
C ASN A 271 -18.55 -7.92 -21.37
N SER A 272 -18.13 -7.75 -22.62
CA SER A 272 -17.09 -6.78 -23.02
C SER A 272 -17.27 -6.41 -24.49
N PRO A 273 -16.51 -5.44 -25.04
CA PRO A 273 -16.67 -5.00 -26.43
C PRO A 273 -16.42 -6.12 -27.46
N GLN A 274 -15.76 -7.20 -27.04
CA GLN A 274 -15.42 -8.37 -27.87
C GLN A 274 -15.93 -9.69 -27.26
N SER A 275 -16.81 -9.65 -26.26
CA SER A 275 -17.38 -10.86 -25.67
C SER A 275 -18.84 -10.71 -25.33
N VAL A 276 -19.64 -11.61 -25.89
CA VAL A 276 -21.06 -11.76 -25.61
C VAL A 276 -21.38 -13.17 -25.13
N THR A 277 -22.49 -13.35 -24.45
CA THR A 277 -23.05 -14.67 -24.15
C THR A 277 -24.37 -14.83 -24.88
N LEU A 278 -24.54 -15.96 -25.54
CA LEU A 278 -25.76 -16.37 -26.22
C LEU A 278 -26.51 -17.37 -25.37
N SER A 279 -27.83 -17.33 -25.42
CA SER A 279 -28.75 -18.23 -24.72
C SER A 279 -29.76 -18.80 -25.70
N GLY A 280 -30.16 -20.07 -25.56
CA GLY A 280 -30.97 -20.70 -26.59
C GLY A 280 -31.09 -22.21 -26.48
N HIS A 281 -31.64 -22.83 -27.52
CA HIS A 281 -31.82 -24.28 -27.57
C HIS A 281 -30.46 -24.97 -27.63
N VAL A 282 -30.24 -26.02 -26.83
CA VAL A 282 -28.97 -26.78 -26.79
C VAL A 282 -28.59 -27.29 -28.19
N SER A 283 -29.58 -27.70 -28.98
CA SER A 283 -29.37 -28.14 -30.36
C SER A 283 -28.72 -27.09 -31.28
N ALA A 284 -28.74 -25.81 -30.88
CA ALA A 284 -28.12 -24.71 -31.60
C ALA A 284 -26.84 -24.15 -30.93
N LEU A 285 -26.57 -24.48 -29.66
CA LEU A 285 -25.48 -23.89 -28.85
C LEU A 285 -24.43 -24.90 -28.34
N GLU A 286 -24.60 -26.19 -28.59
CA GLU A 286 -23.69 -27.30 -28.20
C GLU A 286 -23.33 -27.40 -26.70
N THR A 287 -23.93 -26.57 -25.84
CA THR A 287 -23.64 -26.44 -24.40
C THR A 287 -24.93 -26.42 -23.58
N VAL A 288 -24.87 -26.90 -22.33
CA VAL A 288 -26.02 -27.07 -21.44
C VAL A 288 -25.79 -26.28 -20.15
N ASP A 289 -26.55 -25.20 -19.96
CA ASP A 289 -26.68 -24.38 -18.75
C ASP A 289 -28.02 -23.63 -18.84
N LEU A 290 -28.62 -23.22 -17.71
CA LEU A 290 -29.90 -22.50 -17.76
C LEU A 290 -29.76 -21.17 -18.55
N PRO A 291 -30.60 -20.90 -19.56
CA PRO A 291 -30.48 -19.79 -20.51
C PRO A 291 -31.04 -18.48 -19.96
N TYR A 292 -30.49 -18.00 -18.84
CA TYR A 292 -30.89 -16.71 -18.28
C TYR A 292 -30.78 -15.58 -19.32
N HIS A 293 -31.51 -14.48 -19.10
CA HIS A 293 -31.43 -13.26 -19.92
C HIS A 293 -31.92 -13.46 -21.36
N SER A 294 -33.00 -14.20 -21.50
CA SER A 294 -33.58 -14.53 -22.79
C SER A 294 -35.11 -14.51 -22.74
N PRO A 295 -35.77 -14.41 -23.90
CA PRO A 295 -37.22 -14.60 -23.98
C PRO A 295 -37.69 -15.96 -23.44
N PHE A 296 -36.80 -16.97 -23.41
CA PHE A 296 -37.11 -18.30 -22.87
C PHE A 296 -37.29 -18.33 -21.35
N MET A 297 -36.91 -17.26 -20.65
CA MET A 297 -37.11 -17.11 -19.21
C MET A 297 -38.42 -16.41 -18.86
N ALA A 298 -39.29 -16.07 -19.83
CA ALA A 298 -40.48 -15.26 -19.56
C ALA A 298 -41.41 -15.91 -18.51
N ASP A 299 -41.72 -17.20 -18.64
CA ASP A 299 -42.62 -17.89 -17.71
C ASP A 299 -41.99 -18.03 -16.32
N ILE A 300 -40.70 -18.36 -16.26
CA ILE A 300 -39.93 -18.44 -15.01
C ILE A 300 -39.85 -17.08 -14.33
N ALA A 301 -39.59 -16.00 -15.09
CA ALA A 301 -39.49 -14.65 -14.56
C ALA A 301 -40.84 -14.16 -14.03
N ALA A 302 -41.95 -14.50 -14.70
CA ALA A 302 -43.30 -14.18 -14.23
C ALA A 302 -43.64 -14.93 -12.93
N HIS A 303 -43.29 -16.22 -12.84
CA HIS A 303 -43.45 -17.02 -11.62
C HIS A 303 -42.57 -16.48 -10.48
N TYR A 304 -41.31 -16.14 -10.77
CA TYR A 304 -40.39 -15.49 -9.84
C TYR A 304 -40.99 -14.19 -9.28
N LYS A 305 -41.53 -13.33 -10.14
CA LYS A 305 -42.21 -12.11 -9.72
C LYS A 305 -43.41 -12.41 -8.82
N SER A 306 -44.20 -13.43 -9.14
CA SER A 306 -45.33 -13.87 -8.31
C SER A 306 -44.89 -14.29 -6.91
N LEU A 307 -43.78 -15.04 -6.80
CA LEU A 307 -43.18 -15.42 -5.51
C LEU A 307 -42.72 -14.18 -4.72
N LEU A 308 -42.07 -13.21 -5.38
CA LEU A 308 -41.67 -11.96 -4.76
C LEU A 308 -42.86 -11.10 -4.32
N ASP A 309 -43.94 -11.05 -5.10
CA ASP A 309 -45.16 -10.31 -4.74
C ASP A 309 -45.84 -10.95 -3.53
N ALA A 310 -45.81 -12.28 -3.43
CA ALA A 310 -46.36 -13.03 -2.29
C ALA A 310 -45.55 -12.86 -1.00
N ARG A 311 -44.23 -12.63 -1.11
CA ARG A 311 -43.36 -12.28 0.03
C ARG A 311 -43.76 -10.95 0.68
N GLY A 312 -44.37 -10.03 -0.08
CA GLY A 312 -44.72 -8.69 0.37
C GLY A 312 -43.62 -7.67 0.07
N PRO A 313 -43.80 -6.40 0.46
CA PRO A 313 -42.85 -5.34 0.16
C PRO A 313 -41.51 -5.57 0.86
N ASP A 314 -40.43 -5.14 0.21
CA ASP A 314 -39.09 -5.11 0.82
C ASP A 314 -39.12 -4.35 2.15
N SER A 315 -38.24 -4.76 3.08
CA SER A 315 -38.17 -4.18 4.41
C SER A 315 -37.69 -2.73 4.33
N SER A 316 -38.62 -1.79 4.17
CA SER A 316 -38.30 -0.35 4.16
C SER A 316 -37.96 0.11 5.58
N SER A 317 -36.68 0.08 5.92
CA SER A 317 -36.10 0.99 6.90
C SER A 317 -34.93 1.74 6.26
N PRO A 318 -34.80 3.06 6.52
CA PRO A 318 -33.70 3.83 5.96
C PRO A 318 -32.38 3.21 6.42
N ALA A 319 -31.53 2.92 5.43
CA ALA A 319 -30.24 2.30 5.57
C ALA A 319 -29.52 2.75 6.85
N SER A 320 -29.00 1.78 7.60
CA SER A 320 -28.07 2.04 8.71
C SER A 320 -27.10 3.16 8.34
N PRO A 321 -26.80 4.13 9.23
CA PRO A 321 -25.91 5.27 8.94
C PRO A 321 -24.50 4.87 8.47
N ARG A 322 -24.18 3.56 8.47
CA ARG A 322 -22.97 2.96 7.92
C ARG A 322 -22.94 2.86 6.39
N ARG A 323 -24.06 2.94 5.68
CA ARG A 323 -24.12 2.82 4.20
C ARG A 323 -24.47 4.17 3.58
N ARG A 324 -23.46 4.93 3.15
CA ARG A 324 -23.69 6.07 2.25
C ARG A 324 -23.91 5.52 0.85
N GLY A 325 -24.98 5.95 0.19
CA GLY A 325 -25.42 5.37 -1.07
C GLY A 325 -24.39 5.52 -2.18
N ALA A 326 -23.71 4.43 -2.52
CA ALA A 326 -22.86 4.36 -3.71
C ALA A 326 -23.72 4.50 -4.96
N LYS A 327 -23.15 5.06 -6.04
CA LYS A 327 -23.84 5.10 -7.33
C LYS A 327 -23.98 3.67 -7.87
N LEU A 328 -25.20 3.24 -8.16
CA LEU A 328 -25.45 1.94 -8.76
C LEU A 328 -25.54 2.08 -10.28
N PHE A 329 -24.71 1.33 -11.00
CA PHE A 329 -24.76 1.20 -12.45
C PHE A 329 -25.40 -0.15 -12.79
N SER A 330 -26.61 -0.10 -13.34
CA SER A 330 -27.40 -1.30 -13.59
C SER A 330 -26.98 -1.99 -14.87
N SER A 331 -26.85 -3.31 -14.81
CA SER A 331 -26.62 -4.12 -16.00
C SER A 331 -27.89 -4.41 -16.78
N VAL A 332 -29.07 -4.14 -16.23
CA VAL A 332 -30.35 -4.22 -16.95
C VAL A 332 -30.54 -3.00 -17.85
N THR A 333 -30.27 -1.80 -17.34
CA THR A 333 -30.48 -0.53 -18.07
C THR A 333 -29.23 -0.05 -18.81
N GLY A 334 -28.03 -0.47 -18.39
CA GLY A 334 -26.75 -0.04 -18.94
C GLY A 334 -26.30 1.36 -18.47
N CYS A 335 -26.99 1.95 -17.49
CA CYS A 335 -26.70 3.29 -16.98
C CYS A 335 -26.85 3.39 -15.45
N GLU A 336 -26.52 4.56 -14.88
CA GLU A 336 -26.76 4.86 -13.46
C GLU A 336 -28.26 4.76 -13.15
N MET A 337 -28.58 4.08 -12.05
CA MET A 337 -29.92 4.02 -11.47
C MET A 337 -29.98 4.75 -10.14
N GLN A 338 -31.14 5.35 -9.88
CA GLN A 338 -31.43 6.05 -8.62
C GLN A 338 -32.75 5.54 -8.04
N GLY A 339 -32.79 5.39 -6.72
CA GLY A 339 -34.00 4.98 -5.99
C GLY A 339 -34.12 3.46 -5.78
N SER A 340 -35.18 3.07 -5.08
CA SER A 340 -35.56 1.66 -4.89
C SER A 340 -36.14 1.08 -6.17
N VAL A 341 -35.97 -0.23 -6.36
CA VAL A 341 -36.59 -0.98 -7.45
C VAL A 341 -37.81 -1.76 -6.95
N ASP A 342 -38.71 -2.09 -7.86
CA ASP A 342 -39.86 -2.95 -7.58
C ASP A 342 -39.60 -4.40 -8.04
N ASN A 343 -40.54 -5.30 -7.80
CA ASN A 343 -40.42 -6.70 -8.23
C ASN A 343 -40.39 -6.86 -9.76
N ALA A 344 -40.93 -5.89 -10.52
CA ALA A 344 -40.86 -5.91 -11.98
C ALA A 344 -39.42 -5.69 -12.48
N TYR A 345 -38.58 -5.00 -11.71
CA TYR A 345 -37.15 -4.92 -11.98
C TYR A 345 -36.46 -6.28 -11.91
N TRP A 346 -36.75 -7.08 -10.87
CA TRP A 346 -36.12 -8.39 -10.71
C TRP A 346 -36.57 -9.38 -11.78
N GLU A 347 -37.84 -9.31 -12.20
CA GLU A 347 -38.33 -10.00 -13.40
C GLU A 347 -37.53 -9.60 -14.65
N ALA A 348 -37.37 -8.29 -14.86
CA ALA A 348 -36.60 -7.77 -15.98
C ALA A 348 -35.12 -8.20 -15.92
N ASN A 349 -34.49 -8.21 -14.73
CA ASN A 349 -33.13 -8.69 -14.52
C ASN A 349 -32.96 -10.18 -14.84
N MET A 350 -34.02 -10.99 -14.78
CA MET A 350 -33.96 -12.41 -15.15
C MET A 350 -34.15 -12.64 -16.66
N ARG A 351 -34.91 -11.76 -17.32
CA ARG A 351 -35.39 -11.93 -18.69
C ARG A 351 -34.63 -11.11 -19.73
N LEU A 352 -34.21 -9.89 -19.41
CA LEU A 352 -33.58 -8.97 -20.34
C LEU A 352 -32.06 -9.22 -20.48
N PRO A 353 -31.45 -8.89 -21.63
CA PRO A 353 -30.01 -9.04 -21.81
C PRO A 353 -29.19 -8.20 -20.82
N VAL A 354 -28.14 -8.79 -20.27
CA VAL A 354 -27.19 -8.14 -19.35
C VAL A 354 -26.24 -7.21 -20.13
N ARG A 355 -26.39 -5.91 -19.98
CA ARG A 355 -25.57 -4.84 -20.59
C ARG A 355 -24.38 -4.45 -19.69
N PHE A 356 -23.64 -5.44 -19.21
CA PHE A 356 -22.55 -5.24 -18.24
C PHE A 356 -21.42 -4.36 -18.77
N SER A 357 -21.00 -4.57 -20.02
CA SER A 357 -20.00 -3.73 -20.69
C SER A 357 -20.38 -2.25 -20.69
N GLU A 358 -21.67 -1.94 -20.87
CA GLU A 358 -22.18 -0.58 -20.89
C GLU A 358 -22.24 0.01 -19.48
N ALA A 359 -22.73 -0.75 -18.51
CA ALA A 359 -22.79 -0.33 -17.10
C ALA A 359 -21.41 -0.04 -16.51
N VAL A 360 -20.42 -0.91 -16.77
CA VAL A 360 -19.02 -0.68 -16.34
C VAL A 360 -18.44 0.53 -17.05
N LYS A 361 -18.67 0.70 -18.35
CA LYS A 361 -18.21 1.88 -19.07
C LYS A 361 -18.81 3.16 -18.49
N ALA A 362 -20.11 3.18 -18.23
CA ALA A 362 -20.80 4.30 -17.59
C ALA A 362 -20.19 4.64 -16.22
N MET A 363 -19.89 3.62 -15.41
CA MET A 363 -19.21 3.78 -14.12
C MET A 363 -17.80 4.38 -14.25
N LEU A 364 -17.04 3.95 -15.26
CA LEU A 364 -15.65 4.39 -15.48
C LEU A 364 -15.56 5.77 -16.16
N THR A 365 -16.62 6.20 -16.85
CA THR A 365 -16.69 7.52 -17.51
C THR A 365 -17.61 8.51 -16.79
N ASP A 366 -18.05 8.17 -15.57
CA ASP A 366 -18.84 9.07 -14.73
C ASP A 366 -18.08 10.37 -14.45
N ALA A 367 -18.80 11.41 -14.00
CA ALA A 367 -18.20 12.66 -13.56
C ALA A 367 -17.20 12.46 -12.41
N ASP A 368 -17.40 11.41 -11.60
CA ASP A 368 -16.54 11.06 -10.48
C ASP A 368 -16.05 9.59 -10.56
N PRO A 369 -15.17 9.27 -11.52
CA PRO A 369 -14.88 7.89 -11.88
C PRO A 369 -14.09 7.16 -10.79
N VAL A 370 -14.38 5.87 -10.66
CA VAL A 370 -13.62 4.96 -9.80
C VAL A 370 -12.27 4.61 -10.43
N ASP A 371 -11.24 4.47 -9.61
CA ASP A 371 -9.89 4.13 -10.05
C ASP A 371 -9.29 2.91 -9.30
N PHE A 372 -10.03 2.34 -8.36
CA PHE A 372 -9.69 1.13 -7.61
C PHE A 372 -10.88 0.18 -7.57
N LEU A 373 -10.87 -0.87 -8.38
CA LEU A 373 -11.96 -1.83 -8.53
C LEU A 373 -11.72 -3.10 -7.72
N ILE A 374 -12.74 -3.55 -7.00
CA ILE A 374 -12.71 -4.80 -6.21
C ILE A 374 -13.83 -5.72 -6.70
N GLU A 375 -13.47 -6.91 -7.18
CA GLU A 375 -14.39 -7.94 -7.66
C GLU A 375 -14.95 -8.77 -6.49
N ARG A 376 -16.28 -8.95 -6.43
CA ARG A 376 -17.03 -9.66 -5.39
C ARG A 376 -17.76 -10.87 -5.98
N GLY A 377 -17.49 -12.04 -5.43
CA GLY A 377 -18.07 -13.31 -5.85
C GLY A 377 -17.03 -14.28 -6.40
N PRO A 378 -17.43 -15.46 -6.90
CA PRO A 378 -16.54 -16.58 -7.19
C PRO A 378 -15.63 -16.45 -8.43
N GLY A 379 -15.15 -15.26 -8.79
CA GLY A 379 -14.23 -15.08 -9.91
C GLY A 379 -14.96 -15.02 -11.26
N TRP A 380 -14.47 -14.20 -12.18
CA TRP A 380 -14.94 -14.21 -13.58
C TRP A 380 -14.31 -15.34 -14.41
N SER A 381 -15.09 -15.91 -15.34
CA SER A 381 -14.54 -16.72 -16.44
C SER A 381 -13.93 -15.79 -17.49
N ARG A 382 -12.70 -15.24 -17.30
CA ARG A 382 -11.80 -14.49 -18.23
C ARG A 382 -12.36 -13.56 -19.36
N GLN A 383 -13.65 -13.32 -19.48
CA GLN A 383 -14.32 -12.81 -20.69
C GLN A 383 -14.80 -11.36 -20.56
N ALA A 384 -14.94 -10.86 -19.33
CA ALA A 384 -15.10 -9.44 -19.03
C ALA A 384 -13.92 -9.01 -18.16
N ASP A 385 -12.85 -8.57 -18.80
CA ASP A 385 -11.78 -7.86 -18.10
C ASP A 385 -12.18 -6.37 -18.05
N PRO A 386 -12.49 -5.80 -16.88
CA PRO A 386 -12.79 -4.38 -16.76
C PRO A 386 -11.64 -3.48 -17.24
N GLN A 387 -10.41 -3.98 -17.27
CA GLN A 387 -9.27 -3.27 -17.85
C GLN A 387 -9.40 -3.11 -19.38
N ALA A 388 -10.04 -4.06 -20.06
CA ALA A 388 -10.34 -3.92 -21.49
C ALA A 388 -11.42 -2.86 -21.78
N LEU A 389 -12.17 -2.43 -20.75
CA LEU A 389 -13.23 -1.42 -20.83
C LEU A 389 -12.74 0.01 -20.53
N SER A 390 -11.51 0.17 -20.03
CA SER A 390 -10.92 1.49 -19.83
C SER A 390 -10.43 2.06 -21.15
N SER A 391 -11.26 2.87 -21.83
CA SER A 391 -10.85 3.59 -23.06
C SER A 391 -9.84 4.70 -22.80
N ASN A 392 -9.75 5.18 -21.55
CA ASN A 392 -8.73 6.10 -21.10
C ASN A 392 -7.62 5.27 -20.46
N GLY A 393 -6.42 5.24 -21.03
CA GLY A 393 -5.24 4.52 -20.51
C GLY A 393 -4.71 5.03 -19.15
N ALA A 394 -5.58 5.47 -18.25
CA ALA A 394 -5.31 5.82 -16.87
C ALA A 394 -5.49 4.56 -15.99
N GLY A 395 -4.45 4.24 -15.21
CA GLY A 395 -4.30 2.98 -14.48
C GLY A 395 -5.35 2.75 -13.39
N ILE A 396 -6.44 2.09 -13.78
CA ILE A 396 -7.41 1.49 -12.86
C ILE A 396 -6.78 0.25 -12.23
N ASP A 397 -6.70 0.24 -10.91
CA ASP A 397 -6.23 -0.90 -10.13
C ASP A 397 -7.39 -1.89 -9.99
N TYR A 398 -7.27 -3.08 -10.60
CA TYR A 398 -8.30 -4.12 -10.53
C TYR A 398 -7.85 -5.27 -9.63
N HIS A 399 -8.68 -5.63 -8.65
CA HIS A 399 -8.39 -6.69 -7.69
C HIS A 399 -9.53 -7.70 -7.57
N ALA A 400 -9.21 -8.96 -7.88
CA ALA A 400 -10.12 -10.09 -7.77
C ALA A 400 -9.61 -11.09 -6.72
N PRO A 401 -9.93 -10.89 -5.43
CA PRO A 401 -9.41 -11.72 -4.34
C PRO A 401 -10.07 -13.11 -4.28
N CYS A 402 -11.20 -13.30 -4.97
CA CYS A 402 -11.89 -14.58 -5.06
C CYS A 402 -11.61 -15.18 -6.44
N ARG A 403 -10.73 -16.17 -6.52
CA ARG A 403 -10.48 -16.92 -7.76
C ARG A 403 -11.09 -18.30 -7.66
N ARG A 404 -11.58 -18.80 -8.80
CA ARG A 404 -12.21 -20.12 -8.91
C ARG A 404 -11.32 -21.20 -8.29
N ASN A 405 -11.89 -22.03 -7.41
CA ASN A 405 -11.24 -23.13 -6.71
C ASN A 405 -10.09 -22.74 -5.75
N ALA A 406 -9.91 -21.45 -5.47
CA ALA A 406 -8.86 -20.97 -4.58
C ALA A 406 -9.27 -19.62 -3.97
N PHE A 407 -10.08 -19.66 -2.90
CA PHE A 407 -10.22 -18.52 -2.01
C PHE A 407 -9.34 -18.74 -0.78
N GLU A 408 -8.24 -18.00 -0.75
CA GLU A 408 -7.42 -17.88 0.44
C GLU A 408 -7.71 -16.52 1.10
N PRO A 409 -7.92 -16.45 2.42
CA PRO A 409 -8.10 -15.20 3.13
C PRO A 409 -6.98 -14.18 2.86
N THR A 410 -5.77 -14.66 2.57
CA THR A 410 -4.59 -13.87 2.15
C THR A 410 -4.88 -12.91 1.00
N ALA A 411 -5.76 -13.28 0.07
CA ALA A 411 -6.12 -12.44 -1.06
C ALA A 411 -6.93 -11.19 -0.64
N LEU A 412 -7.74 -11.26 0.42
CA LEU A 412 -8.40 -10.07 0.97
C LEU A 412 -7.41 -9.18 1.75
N PHE A 413 -6.42 -9.78 2.42
CA PHE A 413 -5.32 -9.01 3.04
C PHE A 413 -4.47 -8.30 1.98
N ASP A 414 -4.24 -8.91 0.81
CA ASP A 414 -3.57 -8.25 -0.33
C ASP A 414 -4.35 -7.01 -0.79
N VAL A 415 -5.68 -7.11 -0.94
CA VAL A 415 -6.52 -5.94 -1.27
C VAL A 415 -6.38 -4.83 -0.22
N ALA A 416 -6.41 -5.16 1.06
CA ALA A 416 -6.21 -4.20 2.14
C ALA A 416 -4.81 -3.56 2.12
N GLY A 417 -3.78 -4.37 1.83
CA GLY A 417 -2.41 -3.90 1.66
C GLY A 417 -2.26 -2.95 0.47
N ARG A 418 -2.89 -3.23 -0.66
CA ARG A 418 -2.89 -2.34 -1.83
C ARG A 418 -3.63 -1.04 -1.59
N LEU A 419 -4.77 -1.08 -0.88
CA LEU A 419 -5.43 0.14 -0.41
C LEU A 419 -4.51 0.94 0.51
N PHE A 420 -3.77 0.29 1.40
CA PHE A 420 -2.78 0.98 2.23
C PHE A 420 -1.68 1.64 1.40
N LEU A 421 -1.16 0.99 0.36
CA LEU A 421 -0.17 1.61 -0.53
C LEU A 421 -0.72 2.83 -1.26
N ALA A 422 -1.98 2.76 -1.70
CA ALA A 422 -2.66 3.80 -2.46
C ALA A 422 -3.18 4.97 -1.57
N ASP A 423 -3.07 4.87 -0.25
CA ASP A 423 -3.70 5.79 0.71
C ASP A 423 -5.23 5.78 0.68
N GLY A 424 -5.80 4.62 0.35
CA GLY A 424 -7.24 4.38 0.33
C GLY A 424 -7.88 4.32 1.72
N PRO A 425 -9.22 4.35 1.77
CA PRO A 425 -9.97 4.28 3.02
C PRO A 425 -9.89 2.85 3.59
N ILE A 426 -8.91 2.60 4.47
CA ILE A 426 -8.70 1.30 5.10
C ILE A 426 -8.32 1.44 6.59
N ASN A 427 -8.95 0.62 7.43
CA ASN A 427 -8.62 0.48 8.84
C ASN A 427 -7.85 -0.82 9.10
N ILE A 428 -6.52 -0.72 9.17
CA ILE A 428 -5.61 -1.87 9.31
C ILE A 428 -5.82 -2.62 10.64
N ASN A 429 -6.15 -1.91 11.73
CA ASN A 429 -6.49 -2.54 12.99
C ASN A 429 -7.72 -3.47 12.86
N GLN A 430 -8.75 -3.07 12.10
CA GLN A 430 -9.90 -3.93 11.82
C GLN A 430 -9.59 -5.08 10.85
N VAL A 431 -8.68 -4.87 9.90
CA VAL A 431 -8.18 -5.95 9.01
C VAL A 431 -7.55 -7.07 9.81
N ASN A 432 -6.77 -6.72 10.83
CA ASN A 432 -6.06 -7.65 11.70
C ASN A 432 -6.93 -8.23 12.85
N ALA A 433 -8.20 -7.81 12.98
CA ALA A 433 -9.10 -8.29 14.04
C ALA A 433 -9.77 -9.63 13.68
N THR A 434 -8.98 -10.70 13.53
CA THR A 434 -9.45 -12.04 13.13
C THR A 434 -10.01 -12.87 14.30
N ALA A 435 -10.76 -13.93 14.00
CA ALA A 435 -11.40 -14.81 15.00
C ALA A 435 -10.39 -15.54 15.88
N ARG A 436 -9.28 -15.99 15.28
CA ARG A 436 -8.25 -16.79 15.96
C ARG A 436 -7.31 -15.94 16.81
N ALA A 437 -7.25 -14.62 16.58
CA ALA A 437 -6.55 -13.70 17.46
C ALA A 437 -7.28 -13.47 18.81
N LYS A 438 -8.52 -13.97 18.98
CA LYS A 438 -9.33 -13.77 20.20
C LYS A 438 -9.28 -14.92 21.21
N SER A 439 -8.63 -16.05 20.91
CA SER A 439 -8.51 -17.17 21.85
C SER A 439 -7.43 -16.97 22.92
N ALA A 440 -6.39 -16.17 22.64
CA ALA A 440 -5.37 -15.81 23.61
C ALA A 440 -5.64 -14.44 24.25
N ARG A 441 -6.45 -14.45 25.32
CA ARG A 441 -6.82 -13.30 26.18
C ARG A 441 -7.70 -12.23 25.49
N ASP A 442 -8.76 -11.84 26.19
CA ASP A 442 -9.57 -10.62 25.95
C ASP A 442 -8.76 -9.29 26.02
N SER A 443 -7.42 -9.34 25.97
CA SER A 443 -6.55 -8.18 26.01
C SER A 443 -6.29 -7.64 24.61
N LYS A 444 -6.49 -6.33 24.43
CA LYS A 444 -6.01 -5.60 23.25
C LYS A 444 -4.51 -5.91 22.99
N PRO A 445 -4.07 -5.91 21.72
CA PRO A 445 -2.66 -6.06 21.39
C PRO A 445 -1.80 -5.09 22.19
N ALA A 446 -0.64 -5.57 22.64
CA ALA A 446 0.33 -4.80 23.38
C ALA A 446 1.27 -4.04 22.44
N VAL A 447 1.77 -2.89 22.89
CA VAL A 447 2.68 -2.06 22.10
C VAL A 447 4.12 -2.48 22.36
N LEU A 448 4.83 -2.87 21.30
CA LEU A 448 6.25 -3.20 21.37
C LEU A 448 7.09 -1.90 21.43
N VAL A 449 7.83 -1.71 22.53
CA VAL A 449 8.55 -0.45 22.81
C VAL A 449 9.98 -0.39 22.28
N ASP A 450 10.51 -1.52 21.84
CA ASP A 450 11.93 -1.76 21.57
C ASP A 450 12.19 -2.23 20.12
N LEU A 451 11.20 -2.10 19.24
CA LEU A 451 11.39 -2.32 17.81
C LEU A 451 12.41 -1.30 17.23
N PRO A 452 13.23 -1.70 16.24
CA PRO A 452 14.26 -0.84 15.68
C PRO A 452 13.77 0.54 15.24
N ASN A 453 14.65 1.52 15.38
CA ASN A 453 14.40 2.89 14.94
C ASN A 453 14.39 3.03 13.41
N TYR A 454 13.79 4.13 12.95
CA TYR A 454 13.81 4.54 11.55
C TYR A 454 15.24 4.65 11.01
N MET A 455 15.49 4.07 9.83
CA MET A 455 16.81 4.10 9.19
C MET A 455 16.92 5.33 8.28
N TRP A 456 17.68 6.34 8.71
CA TRP A 456 17.90 7.56 7.95
C TRP A 456 18.84 7.35 6.76
N ASN A 457 18.49 7.95 5.62
CA ASN A 457 19.37 8.02 4.46
C ASN A 457 20.43 9.12 4.62
N HIS A 458 21.69 8.74 4.82
CA HIS A 458 22.83 9.65 4.97
C HIS A 458 23.70 9.78 3.70
N ALA A 459 23.18 9.38 2.52
CA ALA A 459 23.93 9.45 1.27
C ALA A 459 24.37 10.88 0.92
N THR A 460 23.54 11.87 1.22
CA THR A 460 23.87 13.29 1.04
C THR A 460 24.31 13.90 2.35
N LYS A 461 25.54 14.40 2.40
CA LYS A 461 26.07 15.13 3.56
C LYS A 461 25.64 16.60 3.50
N TYR A 462 24.61 16.95 4.26
CA TYR A 462 24.19 18.35 4.47
C TYR A 462 25.05 19.05 5.53
N TRP A 463 26.36 19.08 5.31
CA TRP A 463 27.30 19.72 6.22
C TRP A 463 28.20 20.67 5.46
N TRP A 464 28.04 21.97 5.72
CA TRP A 464 28.95 22.98 5.24
C TRP A 464 29.86 23.42 6.38
N GLU A 465 31.15 23.55 6.08
CA GLU A 465 32.12 24.04 7.03
C GLU A 465 33.06 25.03 6.35
N SER A 466 33.24 26.20 6.97
CA SER A 466 34.18 27.22 6.46
C SER A 466 35.63 26.75 6.57
N GLN A 467 36.48 27.24 5.67
CA GLN A 467 37.91 26.97 5.74
C GLN A 467 38.52 27.44 7.07
N ALA A 468 38.02 28.55 7.65
CA ALA A 468 38.48 29.04 8.94
C ALA A 468 38.19 28.06 10.10
N SER A 469 37.00 27.43 10.09
CA SER A 469 36.65 26.38 11.05
C SER A 469 37.54 25.15 10.88
N ARG A 470 37.75 24.71 9.63
CA ARG A 470 38.64 23.58 9.31
C ARG A 470 40.07 23.84 9.78
N ASP A 471 40.61 25.01 9.48
CA ASP A 471 41.95 25.44 9.90
C ASP A 471 42.09 25.43 11.43
N TRP A 472 41.02 25.77 12.16
CA TRP A 472 41.03 25.79 13.63
C TRP A 472 40.95 24.39 14.24
N ARG A 473 40.08 23.51 13.73
CA ARG A 473 39.91 22.13 14.24
C ARG A 473 41.07 21.22 13.86
N PHE A 474 41.59 21.38 12.65
CA PHE A 474 42.64 20.54 12.07
C PHE A 474 43.94 21.32 11.89
N ARG A 475 44.37 22.05 12.93
CA ARG A 475 45.65 22.76 12.93
C ARG A 475 46.79 21.79 12.63
N ARG A 476 47.48 22.03 11.51
CA ARG A 476 48.56 21.14 11.04
C ARG A 476 49.86 21.31 11.81
N TYR A 477 50.13 22.53 12.29
CA TYR A 477 51.39 22.87 12.94
C TYR A 477 51.17 23.39 14.36
N PRO A 478 52.11 23.13 15.29
CA PRO A 478 52.12 23.81 16.58
C PRO A 478 52.39 25.31 16.41
N ASN A 479 52.05 26.08 17.45
CA ASN A 479 52.36 27.50 17.49
C ASN A 479 53.88 27.69 17.49
N HIS A 480 54.40 28.34 16.45
CA HIS A 480 55.81 28.73 16.40
C HIS A 480 56.04 30.02 17.19
N ASP A 481 57.18 30.11 17.87
CA ASP A 481 57.57 31.27 18.67
C ASP A 481 57.47 32.59 17.91
N LEU A 482 58.00 32.63 16.68
CA LEU A 482 58.01 33.83 15.83
C LEU A 482 56.86 33.94 14.81
N LEU A 483 56.32 32.82 14.32
CA LEU A 483 55.38 32.81 13.17
C LEU A 483 53.94 32.49 13.59
N SER A 484 53.71 31.94 14.79
CA SER A 484 52.39 31.51 15.28
C SER A 484 51.64 30.61 14.28
N GLY A 485 50.31 30.50 14.44
CA GLY A 485 49.41 29.90 13.46
C GLY A 485 49.09 30.83 12.29
N LYS A 486 48.78 30.24 11.13
CA LYS A 486 48.24 30.96 9.97
C LYS A 486 46.89 31.60 10.34
N VAL A 487 46.61 32.78 9.83
CA VAL A 487 45.28 33.40 9.90
C VAL A 487 44.26 32.45 9.30
N LEU A 488 43.23 32.11 10.07
CA LEU A 488 42.23 31.12 9.71
C LEU A 488 41.50 31.55 8.43
N GLY A 489 41.29 30.61 7.51
CA GLY A 489 40.57 30.85 6.26
C GLY A 489 41.40 31.42 5.11
N THR A 490 42.63 31.87 5.35
CA THR A 490 43.54 32.27 4.25
C THR A 490 44.02 31.05 3.46
N PRO A 491 44.17 31.11 2.13
CA PRO A 491 44.65 29.97 1.36
C PRO A 491 46.15 29.75 1.58
N TRP A 492 46.62 28.51 1.43
CA TRP A 492 48.04 28.18 1.46
C TRP A 492 48.79 28.64 0.19
N THR A 493 48.10 29.19 -0.81
CA THR A 493 48.72 29.83 -1.98
C THR A 493 49.28 31.21 -1.65
N ALA A 494 48.57 31.98 -0.82
CA ALA A 494 49.01 33.28 -0.31
C ALA A 494 48.75 33.36 1.22
N PRO A 495 49.48 32.56 2.01
CA PRO A 495 49.21 32.43 3.44
C PRO A 495 49.63 33.69 4.20
N VAL A 496 48.84 34.02 5.22
CA VAL A 496 49.10 35.13 6.13
C VAL A 496 49.23 34.60 7.53
N TRP A 497 50.23 35.06 8.27
CA TRP A 497 50.44 34.77 9.67
C TRP A 497 50.37 36.06 10.48
N LYS A 498 49.88 35.93 11.71
CA LYS A 498 49.81 37.03 12.67
C LYS A 498 50.40 36.55 13.98
N LYS A 499 51.44 37.24 14.44
CA LYS A 499 52.05 37.03 15.76
C LYS A 499 51.94 38.31 16.57
N LEU A 500 51.59 38.15 17.84
CA LEU A 500 51.76 39.18 18.85
C LEU A 500 53.03 38.81 19.61
N LEU A 501 54.10 39.57 19.43
CA LEU A 501 55.36 39.39 20.14
C LEU A 501 55.27 40.07 21.50
N ARG A 502 55.61 39.28 22.52
CA ARG A 502 55.70 39.72 23.91
C ARG A 502 57.07 39.35 24.42
N LEU A 503 57.85 40.34 24.85
CA LEU A 503 59.19 40.10 25.39
C LEU A 503 59.23 39.09 26.55
N PRO A 504 58.27 39.07 27.50
CA PRO A 504 58.25 38.05 28.55
C PRO A 504 58.07 36.61 28.03
N GLU A 505 57.46 36.42 26.86
CA GLU A 505 57.27 35.10 26.24
C GLU A 505 58.49 34.65 25.43
N LEU A 506 59.34 35.58 24.99
CA LEU A 506 60.47 35.35 24.10
C LEU A 506 61.73 36.01 24.66
N THR A 507 62.17 35.56 25.83
CA THR A 507 63.25 36.18 26.61
C THR A 507 64.58 36.23 25.87
N TRP A 508 64.84 35.32 24.93
CA TRP A 508 66.03 35.33 24.07
C TRP A 508 66.14 36.57 23.18
N LEU A 509 65.02 37.28 22.91
CA LEU A 509 65.06 38.55 22.17
C LEU A 509 65.74 39.66 22.98
N LEU A 510 65.78 39.57 24.32
CA LEU A 510 66.40 40.57 25.19
C LEU A 510 67.91 40.70 24.96
N ASP A 511 68.55 39.66 24.43
CA ASP A 511 69.99 39.64 24.18
C ASP A 511 70.39 40.45 22.94
N HIS A 512 69.47 40.67 21.99
CA HIS A 512 69.74 41.42 20.77
C HIS A 512 69.55 42.93 21.00
N ARG A 513 70.58 43.56 21.58
CA ARG A 513 70.58 44.99 21.93
C ARG A 513 71.54 45.80 21.05
N ILE A 514 71.04 46.90 20.49
CA ILE A 514 71.83 47.85 19.71
C ILE A 514 71.54 49.24 20.26
N GLY A 515 72.59 49.96 20.70
CA GLY A 515 72.41 51.30 21.31
C GLY A 515 71.57 51.29 22.60
N GLY A 516 71.59 50.19 23.36
CA GLY A 516 70.84 50.04 24.62
C GLY A 516 69.38 49.60 24.47
N GLN A 517 68.83 49.68 23.24
CA GLN A 517 67.47 49.24 22.92
C GLN A 517 67.45 47.77 22.48
N VAL A 518 66.42 47.03 22.88
CA VAL A 518 66.16 45.68 22.36
C VAL A 518 65.52 45.82 20.99
N LEU A 519 66.18 45.33 19.95
CA LEU A 519 65.67 45.38 18.58
C LEU A 519 65.29 43.97 18.12
N PHE A 520 64.21 43.83 17.37
CA PHE A 520 63.95 42.56 16.70
C PHE A 520 65.05 42.28 15.67
N PRO A 521 65.75 41.13 15.74
CA PRO A 521 66.89 40.85 14.89
C PRO A 521 66.48 40.71 13.42
N ALA A 522 67.33 41.21 12.51
CA ALA A 522 67.14 41.03 11.07
C ALA A 522 67.04 39.53 10.69
N ALA A 523 67.86 38.69 11.33
CA ALA A 523 67.81 37.24 11.20
C ALA A 523 66.47 36.64 11.66
N GLY A 524 65.75 37.28 12.59
CA GLY A 524 64.42 36.87 13.02
C GLY A 524 63.38 36.99 11.90
N TYR A 525 63.41 38.07 11.12
CA TYR A 525 62.53 38.21 9.95
C TYR A 525 62.85 37.17 8.88
N ILE A 526 64.14 36.88 8.67
CA ILE A 526 64.58 35.83 7.74
C ILE A 526 64.09 34.45 8.21
N ALA A 527 64.25 34.13 9.50
CA ALA A 527 63.78 32.87 10.07
C ALA A 527 62.25 32.73 9.94
N MET A 528 61.49 33.80 10.14
CA MET A 528 60.04 33.81 9.91
C MET A 528 59.69 33.53 8.46
N ALA A 529 60.39 34.14 7.50
CA ALA A 529 60.17 33.93 6.07
C ALA A 529 60.52 32.48 5.65
N VAL A 530 61.62 31.94 6.16
CA VAL A 530 62.05 30.55 5.93
C VAL A 530 61.02 29.55 6.45
N GLU A 531 60.58 29.71 7.70
CA GLU A 531 59.56 28.84 8.31
C GLU A 531 58.21 28.96 7.59
N ALA A 532 57.83 30.17 7.16
CA ALA A 532 56.61 30.39 6.39
C ALA A 532 56.67 29.70 5.02
N ALA A 533 57.80 29.83 4.32
CA ALA A 533 58.03 29.20 3.02
C ALA A 533 58.09 27.68 3.15
N PHE A 534 58.67 27.16 4.23
CA PHE A 534 58.68 25.74 4.55
C PHE A 534 57.27 25.16 4.70
N ARG A 535 56.45 25.77 5.58
CA ARG A 535 55.06 25.34 5.79
C ARG A 535 54.21 25.45 4.53
N MET A 536 54.38 26.54 3.78
CA MET A 536 53.73 26.71 2.48
C MET A 536 54.16 25.60 1.51
N GLY A 537 55.46 25.29 1.44
CA GLY A 537 56.02 24.27 0.58
C GLY A 537 55.50 22.87 0.90
N GLN A 538 55.41 22.51 2.18
CA GLN A 538 54.84 21.22 2.60
C GLN A 538 53.35 21.09 2.25
N LEU A 539 52.57 22.15 2.45
CA LEU A 539 51.13 22.13 2.17
C LEU A 539 50.80 22.20 0.68
N ARG A 540 51.67 22.83 -0.12
CA ARG A 540 51.55 22.86 -1.58
C ARG A 540 52.20 21.67 -2.28
N GLY A 541 52.88 20.79 -1.54
CA GLY A 541 53.53 19.58 -2.07
C GLY A 541 54.89 19.83 -2.73
N PHE A 542 55.51 20.99 -2.53
CA PHE A 542 56.86 21.30 -3.01
C PHE A 542 57.96 20.73 -2.11
N ILE A 543 57.63 20.48 -0.84
CA ILE A 543 58.55 19.93 0.17
C ILE A 543 57.90 18.68 0.76
N ASP A 544 58.66 17.60 0.90
CA ASP A 544 58.20 16.38 1.54
C ASP A 544 57.78 16.66 3.01
N GLN A 545 56.68 16.05 3.45
CA GLN A 545 56.15 16.19 4.80
C GLN A 545 57.10 15.63 5.88
N ASN A 546 58.01 14.73 5.51
CA ASN A 546 58.98 14.12 6.43
C ASN A 546 60.25 14.96 6.63
N LEU A 547 60.49 15.95 5.78
CA LEU A 547 61.65 16.83 5.93
C LEU A 547 61.44 17.81 7.09
N GLN A 548 62.53 18.24 7.69
CA GLN A 548 62.57 19.31 8.67
C GLN A 548 63.04 20.61 8.00
N VAL A 549 62.70 21.76 8.58
CA VAL A 549 63.05 23.09 8.00
C VAL A 549 64.55 23.25 7.74
N HIS A 550 65.41 22.70 8.60
CA HIS A 550 66.87 22.78 8.46
C HIS A 550 67.46 21.86 7.37
N ASN A 551 66.65 20.97 6.77
CA ASN A 551 67.07 20.08 5.68
C ASN A 551 66.82 20.71 4.31
N VAL A 552 66.22 21.90 4.25
CA VAL A 552 65.88 22.59 3.01
C VAL A 552 66.79 23.80 2.84
N ALA A 553 67.30 24.01 1.62
CA ALA A 553 68.11 25.17 1.29
C ALA A 553 67.22 26.31 0.75
N TYR A 554 67.43 27.52 1.26
CA TYR A 554 66.67 28.72 0.86
C TYR A 554 67.60 29.73 0.21
N ARG A 555 67.17 30.30 -0.92
CA ARG A 555 67.86 31.41 -1.59
C ARG A 555 67.02 32.67 -1.45
N LEU A 556 67.56 33.66 -0.75
CA LEU A 556 66.94 34.97 -0.58
C LEU A 556 67.56 35.95 -1.58
N ARG A 557 66.74 36.78 -2.22
CA ARG A 557 67.16 37.84 -3.13
C ARG A 557 66.48 39.14 -2.73
N ASN A 558 67.15 40.27 -2.96
CA ASN A 558 66.60 41.62 -2.75
C ASN A 558 66.01 41.86 -1.35
N VAL A 559 66.64 41.30 -0.31
CA VAL A 559 66.17 41.45 1.08
C VAL A 559 66.46 42.87 1.56
N THR A 560 65.40 43.61 1.89
CA THR A 560 65.51 45.00 2.37
C THR A 560 64.82 45.14 3.73
N PHE A 561 65.51 45.73 4.70
CA PHE A 561 64.95 46.07 6.02
C PHE A 561 64.71 47.58 6.10
N MET A 562 63.44 48.00 6.00
CA MET A 562 63.09 49.42 5.89
C MET A 562 63.16 50.16 7.23
N LYS A 563 62.84 49.49 8.34
CA LYS A 563 62.81 50.08 9.68
C LYS A 563 63.17 49.05 10.74
N ALA A 564 63.99 49.45 11.72
CA ALA A 564 64.24 48.65 12.91
C ALA A 564 62.99 48.63 13.81
N MET A 565 62.63 47.45 14.32
CA MET A 565 61.52 47.30 15.27
C MET A 565 62.09 47.27 16.68
N VAL A 566 61.85 48.34 17.44
CA VAL A 566 62.20 48.41 18.87
C VAL A 566 61.16 47.61 19.65
N LEU A 567 61.64 46.73 20.52
CA LEU A 567 60.82 45.95 21.43
C LEU A 567 60.94 46.58 22.82
N GLU A 568 59.82 47.03 23.37
CA GLU A 568 59.75 47.65 24.69
C GLU A 568 59.03 46.72 25.67
N GLU A 569 59.49 46.70 26.91
CA GLU A 569 58.86 45.92 27.96
C GLU A 569 57.46 46.48 28.27
N GLY A 570 56.45 45.60 28.35
CA GLY A 570 55.06 45.99 28.55
C GLY A 570 54.29 46.41 27.29
N THR A 571 54.96 46.49 26.12
CA THR A 571 54.31 46.82 24.84
C THR A 571 54.27 45.61 23.90
N ASP A 572 53.05 45.16 23.59
CA ASP A 572 52.83 44.06 22.64
C ASP A 572 53.07 44.52 21.19
N GLN A 573 53.99 43.87 20.48
CA GLN A 573 54.30 44.18 19.08
C GLN A 573 53.60 43.23 18.13
N ARG A 574 52.82 43.75 17.17
CA ARG A 574 52.09 42.92 16.20
C ARG A 574 52.89 42.78 14.91
N ILE A 575 53.24 41.54 14.55
CA ILE A 575 53.82 41.21 13.25
C ILE A 575 52.80 40.49 12.39
N MET A 576 52.70 40.92 11.14
CA MET A 576 51.97 40.22 10.09
C MET A 576 52.98 39.81 9.02
N LEU A 577 53.03 38.52 8.71
CA LEU A 577 53.84 37.99 7.61
C LEU A 577 52.89 37.49 6.54
N THR A 578 53.08 37.96 5.31
CA THR A 578 52.33 37.52 4.15
C THR A 578 53.31 36.96 3.13
N LEU A 579 53.05 35.76 2.63
CA LEU A 579 53.73 35.24 1.46
C LEU A 579 52.79 35.41 0.26
N THR A 580 53.27 36.12 -0.76
CA THR A 580 52.58 36.25 -2.03
C THR A 580 53.42 35.54 -3.08
N PRO A 581 52.87 34.56 -3.83
CA PRO A 581 53.58 33.94 -4.93
C PRO A 581 53.74 34.96 -6.05
N GLU A 582 54.93 35.01 -6.63
CA GLU A 582 55.23 35.82 -7.81
C GLU A 582 55.25 34.88 -9.02
N ASP A 583 54.41 35.14 -10.03
CA ASP A 583 54.43 34.37 -11.28
C ASP A 583 55.65 34.81 -12.10
N GLU A 584 56.59 33.90 -12.38
CA GLU A 584 57.80 34.14 -13.19
C GLU A 584 57.52 34.43 -14.69
N ARG A 585 56.38 35.04 -15.04
CA ARG A 585 56.06 35.52 -16.39
C ARG A 585 56.34 37.01 -16.61
N ALA A 586 56.80 37.73 -15.58
CA ALA A 586 56.97 39.18 -15.69
C ALA A 586 58.36 39.64 -16.15
N ASP A 587 59.40 38.80 -16.07
CA ASP A 587 60.80 39.16 -16.36
C ASP A 587 61.51 38.14 -17.28
N SER A 588 60.92 37.81 -18.43
CA SER A 588 61.60 37.10 -19.54
C SER A 588 61.62 37.92 -20.81
#